data_AF-A0A1I8GDR8-F1
#
_entry.id   AF-A0A1I8GDR8-F1
#
_cell.length_a   1.000
_cell.length_b   1.000
_cell.length_c   1.000
_cell.angle_alpha   90.00
_cell.angle_beta   90.00
_cell.angle_gamma   90.00
#
_symmetry.space_group_name_H-M   'P 1'
#
loop_
_entity.id
_entity.type
_entity.pdbx_description
1 polymer ?
#
loop_
_entity_poly.entity_id
_entity_poly.type
_entity_poly.pdbx_seq_one_letter_code
_entity_poly.pdbx_strand_id
1 'polypeptide(L)'
;VSLYPTVQSKDPYPIGHPVQHPTPQVLDSDALASYFGIAKVTVLPPSNLHIPLLPYRVQKKLFFGLCRTCMEQQCGDDCDHSDEQRALTGTWATPELRKAFQLGYRLQVVHALAYWTEKRTGLFSDYVSTFLKLKAESSGSPGMSDEDKAAYIADFFAKEGVTLDKVEPNPGLRFVAKIFLNSLWGKFCQRDDLTSTEIVSSYEDWLARLTDPNLKVKACEPIGSEFMLLEYRHRYFNQRPFRYSN
;
A
#
# COMPACT_ATOMS: atom_id res chain seq x y z
N VAL A 1 8.25 4.50 17.35
CA VAL A 1 7.56 5.19 16.24
C VAL A 1 7.07 4.16 15.23
N SER A 2 5.82 4.23 14.79
CA SER A 2 5.28 3.35 13.74
C SER A 2 5.26 4.11 12.41
N LEU A 3 6.03 3.66 11.41
CA LEU A 3 6.22 4.39 10.14
C LEU A 3 4.89 4.65 9.40
N TYR A 4 4.11 3.62 9.10
CA TYR A 4 2.85 3.77 8.36
C TYR A 4 1.81 4.66 9.06
N PRO A 5 1.55 4.55 10.37
CA PRO A 5 0.69 5.50 11.09
C PRO A 5 1.19 6.94 11.04
N THR A 6 2.51 7.14 11.07
CA THR A 6 3.09 8.49 11.00
C THR A 6 2.78 9.15 9.66
N VAL A 7 2.99 8.43 8.56
CA VAL A 7 2.62 8.85 7.20
C VAL A 7 1.12 9.11 7.12
N GLN A 8 0.28 8.18 7.60
CA GLN A 8 -1.19 8.33 7.62
C GLN A 8 -1.68 9.58 8.34
N SER A 9 -1.03 9.96 9.43
CA SER A 9 -1.39 11.13 10.21
C SER A 9 -0.84 12.43 9.62
N LYS A 10 0.41 12.42 9.15
CA LYS A 10 1.16 13.66 8.88
C LYS A 10 1.29 14.01 7.39
N ASP A 11 1.13 13.05 6.49
CA ASP A 11 1.33 13.26 5.06
C ASP A 11 0.01 13.56 4.33
N PRO A 12 0.06 14.25 3.18
CA PRO A 12 -1.13 14.53 2.38
C PRO A 12 -1.62 13.26 1.66
N TYR A 13 -2.94 13.06 1.68
CA TYR A 13 -3.64 12.00 0.95
C TYR A 13 -4.57 12.57 -0.13
N PRO A 14 -4.78 11.84 -1.24
CA PRO A 14 -5.71 12.26 -2.28
C PRO A 14 -7.16 12.15 -1.79
N ILE A 15 -8.02 13.08 -2.23
CA ILE A 15 -9.46 13.02 -2.00
C ILE A 15 -10.20 12.91 -3.34
N GLY A 16 -11.19 12.03 -3.40
CA GLY A 16 -12.06 11.85 -4.57
C GLY A 16 -11.42 11.02 -5.68
N HIS A 17 -11.94 11.19 -6.89
CA HIS A 17 -11.49 10.45 -8.07
C HIS A 17 -10.35 11.18 -8.80
N PRO A 18 -9.36 10.45 -9.33
CA PRO A 18 -8.31 11.06 -10.11
C PRO A 18 -8.82 11.55 -11.48
N VAL A 19 -8.20 12.60 -11.99
CA VAL A 19 -8.39 13.15 -13.33
C VAL A 19 -7.25 12.68 -14.24
N GLN A 20 -7.58 12.29 -15.48
CA GLN A 20 -6.58 11.96 -16.48
C GLN A 20 -6.03 13.24 -17.11
N HIS A 21 -4.71 13.37 -17.19
CA HIS A 21 -4.09 14.47 -17.91
C HIS A 21 -4.29 14.28 -19.43
N PRO A 22 -4.74 15.31 -20.18
CA PRO A 22 -5.08 15.15 -21.60
C PRO A 22 -3.85 14.97 -22.50
N THR A 23 -2.74 15.64 -22.18
CA THR A 23 -1.51 15.67 -23.00
C THR A 23 -0.27 15.37 -22.16
N PRO A 24 -0.17 14.22 -21.49
CA PRO A 24 0.92 13.96 -20.55
C PRO A 24 2.30 13.98 -21.21
N GLN A 25 2.40 13.67 -22.50
CA GLN A 25 3.67 13.55 -23.24
C GLN A 25 4.43 14.88 -23.36
N VAL A 26 3.77 16.02 -23.15
CA VAL A 26 4.42 17.35 -23.18
C VAL A 26 5.03 17.75 -21.84
N LEU A 27 4.79 16.97 -20.78
CA LEU A 27 5.28 17.27 -19.44
C LEU A 27 6.77 16.94 -19.34
N ASP A 28 7.55 17.91 -18.89
CA ASP A 28 8.91 17.69 -18.40
C ASP A 28 8.90 17.17 -16.95
N SER A 29 10.11 16.97 -16.40
CA SER A 29 10.27 16.42 -15.04
C SER A 29 9.70 17.33 -13.97
N ASP A 30 9.81 18.65 -14.12
CA ASP A 30 9.39 19.62 -13.11
C ASP A 30 7.87 19.78 -13.11
N ALA A 31 7.28 19.88 -14.30
CA ALA A 31 5.84 19.88 -14.49
C ALA A 31 5.22 18.59 -13.96
N LEU A 32 5.77 17.42 -14.30
CA LEU A 32 5.28 16.14 -13.77
C LEU A 32 5.40 16.07 -12.23
N ALA A 33 6.53 16.50 -11.68
CA ALA A 33 6.78 16.48 -10.24
C ALA A 33 5.89 17.47 -9.46
N SER A 34 5.25 18.44 -10.12
CA SER A 34 4.30 19.36 -9.50
C SER A 34 2.93 18.71 -9.20
N TYR A 35 2.55 17.68 -9.95
CA TYR A 35 1.30 16.96 -9.74
C TYR A 35 1.34 16.07 -8.49
N PHE A 36 0.16 15.80 -7.95
CA PHE A 36 -0.06 14.78 -6.93
C PHE A 36 -0.93 13.66 -7.50
N GLY A 37 -0.27 12.60 -7.94
CA GLY A 37 -0.86 11.57 -8.78
C GLY A 37 0.02 10.35 -8.98
N ILE A 38 -0.39 9.51 -9.91
CA ILE A 38 0.29 8.30 -10.37
C ILE A 38 0.56 8.47 -11.86
N ALA A 39 1.80 8.24 -12.28
CA ALA A 39 2.23 8.42 -13.66
C ALA A 39 2.87 7.15 -14.20
N LYS A 40 2.53 6.79 -15.44
CA LYS A 40 3.27 5.83 -16.24
C LYS A 40 4.32 6.58 -17.04
N VAL A 41 5.59 6.30 -16.80
CA VAL A 41 6.71 7.03 -17.42
C VAL A 41 7.80 6.07 -17.90
N THR A 42 8.61 6.55 -18.83
CA THR A 42 9.94 6.00 -19.10
C THR A 42 10.97 6.94 -18.51
N VAL A 43 11.85 6.40 -17.68
CA VAL A 43 12.92 7.13 -17.00
C VAL A 43 14.23 6.40 -17.18
N LEU A 44 15.30 7.16 -17.33
CA LEU A 44 16.66 6.66 -17.42
C LEU A 44 17.35 6.83 -16.05
N PRO A 45 17.67 5.73 -15.35
CA PRO A 45 18.39 5.81 -14.09
C PRO A 45 19.79 6.41 -14.26
N PRO A 46 20.35 7.02 -13.20
CA PRO A 46 21.77 7.36 -13.17
C PRO A 46 22.63 6.09 -13.22
N SER A 47 23.92 6.21 -13.57
CA SER A 47 24.81 5.05 -13.71
C SER A 47 25.45 4.59 -12.39
N ASN A 48 25.47 5.43 -11.37
CA ASN A 48 26.27 5.22 -10.15
C ASN A 48 25.51 5.54 -8.84
N LEU A 49 24.22 5.20 -8.78
CA LEU A 49 23.43 5.39 -7.57
C LEU A 49 23.52 4.17 -6.63
N HIS A 50 24.11 4.37 -5.45
CA HIS A 50 24.34 3.30 -4.49
C HIS A 50 23.07 2.58 -4.02
N ILE A 51 21.97 3.33 -3.83
CA ILE A 51 20.67 2.76 -3.44
C ILE A 51 19.64 3.14 -4.52
N PRO A 52 19.35 2.23 -5.47
CA PRO A 52 18.32 2.47 -6.48
C PRO A 52 16.95 2.69 -5.84
N LEU A 53 16.21 3.68 -6.32
CA LEU A 53 14.94 4.09 -5.73
C LEU A 53 13.74 3.39 -6.36
N LEU A 54 13.66 3.40 -7.69
CA LEU A 54 12.44 3.01 -8.38
C LEU A 54 12.31 1.48 -8.45
N PRO A 55 11.20 0.90 -7.95
CA PRO A 55 10.95 -0.52 -8.08
C PRO A 55 10.64 -0.90 -9.53
N TYR A 56 11.18 -2.05 -9.96
CA TYR A 56 10.90 -2.65 -11.27
C TYR A 56 10.57 -4.13 -11.10
N ARG A 57 9.52 -4.61 -11.78
CA ARG A 57 9.08 -6.01 -11.66
C ARG A 57 9.54 -6.85 -12.83
N VAL A 58 10.28 -7.92 -12.54
CA VAL A 58 10.72 -8.93 -13.51
C VAL A 58 10.20 -10.28 -13.05
N GLN A 59 9.43 -10.98 -13.90
CA GLN A 59 8.92 -12.33 -13.62
C GLN A 59 8.29 -12.50 -12.21
N LYS A 60 7.43 -11.56 -11.81
CA LYS A 60 6.75 -11.50 -10.48
C LYS A 60 7.66 -11.18 -9.28
N LYS A 61 8.96 -10.98 -9.46
CA LYS A 61 9.88 -10.51 -8.43
C LYS A 61 10.06 -8.99 -8.53
N LEU A 62 10.27 -8.34 -7.39
CA LEU A 62 10.52 -6.91 -7.29
C LEU A 62 12.04 -6.68 -7.21
N PHE A 63 12.56 -5.84 -8.08
CA PHE A 63 13.96 -5.44 -8.13
C PHE A 63 14.10 -3.94 -7.95
N PHE A 64 15.24 -3.53 -7.40
CA PHE A 64 15.68 -2.14 -7.32
C PHE A 64 17.05 -2.07 -8.01
N GLY A 65 17.07 -1.61 -9.25
CA GLY A 65 18.27 -1.59 -10.08
C GLY A 65 18.28 -0.40 -11.04
N LEU A 66 19.43 -0.16 -11.66
CA LEU A 66 19.68 0.99 -12.53
C LEU A 66 19.64 0.64 -14.03
N CYS A 67 19.44 -0.64 -14.36
CA CYS A 67 19.36 -1.12 -15.73
C CYS A 67 18.24 -2.15 -15.84
N ARG A 68 17.25 -1.89 -16.69
CA ARG A 68 16.18 -2.85 -17.02
C ARG A 68 16.77 -4.18 -17.46
N THR A 69 17.65 -4.17 -18.46
CA THR A 69 18.20 -5.39 -19.05
C THR A 69 19.00 -6.21 -18.04
N CYS A 70 19.82 -5.59 -17.18
CA CYS A 70 20.52 -6.30 -16.12
C CYS A 70 19.57 -6.97 -15.13
N MET A 71 18.47 -6.31 -14.76
CA MET A 71 17.46 -6.92 -13.89
C MET A 71 16.72 -8.08 -14.58
N GLU A 72 16.46 -7.97 -15.88
CA GLU A 72 15.79 -9.00 -16.67
C GLU A 72 16.66 -10.23 -16.92
N GLN A 73 17.94 -10.01 -17.21
CA GLN A 73 18.92 -11.07 -17.51
C GLN A 73 19.69 -11.55 -16.28
N GLN A 74 19.54 -10.90 -15.13
CA GLN A 74 20.27 -11.18 -13.89
C GLN A 74 21.78 -11.12 -14.07
N CYS A 75 22.27 -10.08 -14.76
CA CYS A 75 23.70 -9.84 -14.94
C CYS A 75 24.39 -9.60 -13.59
N GLY A 76 25.57 -10.19 -13.38
CA GLY A 76 26.38 -10.03 -12.17
C GLY A 76 27.61 -9.14 -12.32
N ASP A 77 27.97 -8.77 -13.55
CA ASP A 77 29.17 -8.01 -13.90
C ASP A 77 28.87 -6.53 -14.17
N ASP A 78 29.90 -5.76 -14.51
CA ASP A 78 29.79 -4.35 -14.91
C ASP A 78 28.82 -4.19 -16.09
N CYS A 79 27.91 -3.22 -15.97
CA CYS A 79 26.89 -2.97 -16.98
C CYS A 79 27.43 -2.12 -18.14
N ASP A 80 27.38 -2.66 -19.36
CA ASP A 80 27.76 -2.01 -20.63
C ASP A 80 26.56 -1.65 -21.52
N HIS A 81 25.33 -1.90 -21.04
CA HIS A 81 24.08 -1.64 -21.78
C HIS A 81 23.88 -0.16 -22.14
N SER A 82 23.25 0.09 -23.30
CA SER A 82 22.89 1.43 -23.77
C SER A 82 21.84 2.10 -22.90
N ASP A 83 21.69 3.42 -23.02
CA ASP A 83 20.67 4.18 -22.28
C ASP A 83 19.24 3.68 -22.57
N GLU A 84 18.93 3.28 -23.81
CA GLU A 84 17.64 2.69 -24.21
C GLU A 84 17.40 1.31 -23.57
N GLN A 85 18.47 0.53 -23.42
CA GLN A 85 18.42 -0.78 -22.77
C GLN A 85 18.25 -0.65 -21.25
N ARG A 86 18.88 0.37 -20.65
CA ARG A 86 18.83 0.67 -19.21
C ARG A 86 17.50 1.27 -18.76
N ALA A 87 16.86 2.07 -19.62
CA ALA A 87 15.66 2.81 -19.28
C ALA A 87 14.55 1.92 -18.70
N LEU A 88 13.92 2.42 -17.63
CA LEU A 88 12.83 1.75 -16.93
C LEU A 88 11.51 2.34 -17.41
N THR A 89 10.56 1.49 -17.79
CA THR A 89 9.17 1.90 -18.03
C THR A 89 8.28 1.27 -16.98
N GLY A 90 7.52 2.10 -16.27
CA GLY A 90 6.71 1.66 -15.15
C GLY A 90 5.73 2.73 -14.70
N THR A 91 5.01 2.41 -13.63
CA THR A 91 3.98 3.28 -13.05
C THR A 91 4.34 3.56 -11.60
N TRP A 92 4.55 4.83 -11.27
CA TRP A 92 4.99 5.27 -9.93
C TRP A 92 4.18 6.46 -9.45
N ALA A 93 4.18 6.67 -8.14
CA ALA A 93 3.59 7.86 -7.56
C ALA A 93 4.48 9.09 -7.85
N THR A 94 3.88 10.22 -8.17
CA THR A 94 4.59 11.48 -8.45
C THR A 94 5.52 11.95 -7.31
N PRO A 95 5.24 11.74 -6.00
CA PRO A 95 6.23 12.03 -4.96
C PRO A 95 7.49 11.15 -5.06
N GLU A 96 7.35 9.89 -5.46
CA GLU A 96 8.45 8.97 -5.68
C GLU A 96 9.28 9.38 -6.90
N LEU A 97 8.61 9.76 -8.00
CA LEU A 97 9.28 10.30 -9.19
C LEU A 97 10.02 11.61 -8.91
N ARG A 98 9.43 12.52 -8.13
CA ARG A 98 10.10 13.74 -7.67
C ARG A 98 11.41 13.41 -6.94
N LYS A 99 11.39 12.42 -6.05
CA LYS A 99 12.61 11.97 -5.36
C LYS A 99 13.60 11.30 -6.32
N ALA A 100 13.13 10.55 -7.31
CA ALA A 100 13.98 9.95 -8.33
C ALA A 100 14.72 11.02 -9.14
N PHE A 101 14.05 12.08 -9.58
CA PHE A 101 14.69 13.16 -10.33
C PHE A 101 15.78 13.86 -9.52
N GLN A 102 15.56 14.07 -8.21
CA GLN A 102 16.59 14.58 -7.29
C GLN A 102 17.81 13.66 -7.15
N LEU A 103 17.64 12.35 -7.39
CA LEU A 103 18.71 11.35 -7.36
C LEU A 103 19.37 11.16 -8.74
N GLY A 104 19.03 11.99 -9.74
CA GLY A 104 19.65 11.95 -11.06
C GLY A 104 18.95 11.03 -12.08
N TYR A 105 17.75 10.54 -11.79
CA TYR A 105 16.94 9.88 -12.82
C TYR A 105 16.49 10.92 -13.84
N ARG A 106 16.66 10.64 -15.13
CA ARG A 106 16.26 11.52 -16.23
C ARG A 106 14.93 11.07 -16.81
N LEU A 107 13.95 11.96 -16.88
CA LEU A 107 12.69 11.68 -17.56
C LEU A 107 12.92 11.58 -19.07
N GLN A 108 12.41 10.52 -19.70
CA GLN A 108 12.41 10.38 -21.15
C GLN A 108 11.03 10.68 -21.73
N VAL A 109 9.98 10.03 -21.20
CA VAL A 109 8.59 10.17 -21.70
C VAL A 109 7.59 9.99 -20.56
N VAL A 110 6.52 10.80 -20.55
CA VAL A 110 5.33 10.54 -19.75
C VAL A 110 4.23 9.92 -20.63
N HIS A 111 3.89 8.66 -20.37
CA HIS A 111 2.89 7.94 -21.15
C HIS A 111 1.47 8.27 -20.71
N ALA A 112 1.26 8.36 -19.39
CA ALA A 112 -0.04 8.64 -18.78
C ALA A 112 0.16 9.28 -17.40
N LEU A 113 -0.76 10.14 -17.01
CA LEU A 113 -0.81 10.74 -15.68
C LEU A 113 -2.26 10.80 -15.21
N ALA A 114 -2.51 10.19 -14.05
CA ALA A 114 -3.74 10.34 -13.29
C ALA A 114 -3.42 11.11 -12.01
N TYR A 115 -4.07 12.25 -11.78
CA TYR A 115 -3.75 13.13 -10.65
C TYR A 115 -5.01 13.55 -9.88
N TRP A 116 -4.83 13.93 -8.62
CA TRP A 116 -5.89 14.48 -7.78
C TRP A 116 -5.74 15.99 -7.66
N THR A 117 -6.84 16.70 -7.82
CA THR A 117 -6.92 18.15 -7.62
C THR A 117 -6.97 18.51 -6.15
N GLU A 118 -7.51 17.62 -5.32
CA GLU A 118 -7.66 17.80 -3.89
C GLU A 118 -6.79 16.83 -3.10
N LYS A 119 -6.14 17.38 -2.07
CA LYS A 119 -5.38 16.60 -1.08
C LYS A 119 -5.68 17.13 0.31
N ARG A 120 -5.65 16.23 1.30
CA ARG A 120 -5.81 16.59 2.71
C ARG A 120 -4.74 15.93 3.55
N THR A 121 -4.09 16.73 4.37
CA THR A 121 -3.22 16.26 5.46
C THR A 121 -4.08 15.98 6.70
N GLY A 122 -3.71 14.98 7.49
CA GLY A 122 -4.45 14.65 8.70
C GLY A 122 -5.74 13.87 8.48
N LEU A 123 -5.96 13.32 7.28
CA LEU A 123 -7.17 12.54 6.97
C LEU A 123 -7.38 11.37 7.95
N PHE A 124 -6.30 10.76 8.42
CA PHE A 124 -6.33 9.66 9.39
C PHE A 124 -5.78 10.06 10.76
N SER A 125 -5.57 11.37 11.01
CA SER A 125 -4.94 11.85 12.24
C SER A 125 -5.71 11.45 13.49
N ASP A 126 -7.01 11.66 13.54
CA ASP A 126 -7.86 11.29 14.69
C ASP A 126 -7.84 9.78 14.96
N TYR A 127 -7.91 8.96 13.91
CA TYR A 127 -7.82 7.51 14.01
C TYR A 127 -6.46 7.09 14.60
N VAL A 128 -5.37 7.61 14.03
CA VAL A 128 -4.01 7.31 14.50
C VAL A 128 -3.83 7.76 15.93
N SER A 129 -4.22 9.00 16.27
CA SER A 129 -4.13 9.55 17.63
C SER A 129 -4.90 8.71 18.65
N THR A 130 -6.10 8.25 18.30
CA THR A 130 -6.93 7.39 19.17
C THR A 130 -6.21 6.10 19.54
N PHE A 131 -5.73 5.35 18.55
CA PHE A 131 -5.07 4.07 18.82
C PHE A 131 -3.63 4.22 19.32
N LEU A 132 -2.97 5.33 19.00
CA LEU A 132 -1.65 5.67 19.53
C LEU A 132 -1.74 6.00 21.03
N LYS A 133 -2.75 6.78 21.44
CA LYS A 133 -3.12 7.00 22.84
C LYS A 133 -3.36 5.67 23.55
N LEU A 134 -4.33 4.89 23.08
CA LEU A 134 -4.71 3.60 23.71
C LEU A 134 -3.50 2.65 23.88
N LYS A 135 -2.65 2.59 22.86
CA LYS A 135 -1.41 1.81 22.90
C LYS A 135 -0.44 2.31 23.96
N ALA A 136 -0.25 3.63 24.06
CA ALA A 136 0.67 4.26 25.00
C ALA A 136 0.18 4.14 26.45
N GLU A 137 -1.10 4.42 26.69
CA GLU A 137 -1.75 4.24 28.01
C GLU A 137 -1.65 2.80 28.50
N SER A 138 -1.71 1.83 27.58
CA SER A 138 -1.59 0.40 27.90
C SER A 138 -0.14 -0.10 28.00
N SER A 139 0.86 0.78 27.85
CA SER A 139 2.30 0.44 27.84
C SER A 139 2.97 0.51 29.21
N GLY A 140 2.25 0.89 30.26
CA GLY A 140 2.83 1.01 31.60
C GLY A 140 3.52 -0.27 32.06
N SER A 141 4.39 -0.13 33.06
CA SER A 141 5.06 -1.25 33.72
C SER A 141 4.64 -1.34 35.18
N PRO A 142 4.52 -2.55 35.77
CA PRO A 142 4.36 -2.69 37.21
C PRO A 142 5.50 -1.99 37.95
N GLY A 143 5.17 -1.10 38.90
CA GLY A 143 6.16 -0.38 39.72
C GLY A 143 6.66 0.95 39.17
N MET A 144 6.09 1.46 38.06
CA MET A 144 6.35 2.84 37.61
C MET A 144 5.89 3.84 38.68
N SER A 145 6.78 4.76 39.09
CA SER A 145 6.44 5.85 40.00
C SER A 145 5.48 6.84 39.34
N ASP A 146 4.85 7.70 40.14
CA ASP A 146 3.97 8.73 39.61
C ASP A 146 4.76 9.83 38.88
N GLU A 147 6.01 10.08 39.30
CA GLU A 147 6.95 10.94 38.58
C GLU A 147 7.31 10.37 37.19
N ASP A 148 7.57 9.07 37.09
CA ASP A 148 7.90 8.41 35.82
C ASP A 148 6.69 8.42 34.86
N LYS A 149 5.48 8.21 35.39
CA LYS A 149 4.24 8.36 34.62
C LYS A 149 4.09 9.78 34.09
N ALA A 150 4.25 10.79 34.96
CA ALA A 150 4.13 12.19 34.57
C ALA A 150 5.17 12.57 33.49
N ALA A 151 6.42 12.13 33.66
CA ALA A 151 7.49 12.33 32.69
C ALA A 151 7.17 11.66 31.34
N TYR A 152 6.63 10.44 31.36
CA TYR A 152 6.21 9.72 30.16
C TYR A 152 5.06 10.43 29.43
N ILE A 153 4.04 10.89 30.16
CA ILE A 153 2.90 11.62 29.59
C ILE A 153 3.38 12.93 28.94
N ALA A 154 4.26 13.67 29.61
CA ALA A 154 4.81 14.92 29.09
C ALA A 154 5.68 14.69 27.83
N ASP A 155 6.58 13.69 27.86
CA ASP A 155 7.41 13.33 26.71
C ASP A 155 6.57 12.87 25.51
N PHE A 156 5.51 12.10 25.77
CA PHE A 156 4.61 11.60 24.74
C PHE A 156 3.81 12.75 24.10
N PHE A 157 3.29 13.68 24.91
CA PHE A 157 2.62 14.86 24.39
C PHE A 157 3.57 15.74 23.55
N ALA A 158 4.80 15.96 24.02
CA ALA A 158 5.79 16.74 23.28
C ALA A 158 6.15 16.14 21.91
N LYS A 159 6.19 14.80 21.81
CA LYS A 159 6.56 14.10 20.57
C LYS A 159 5.39 13.90 19.60
N GLU A 160 4.23 13.52 20.11
CA GLU A 160 3.10 13.06 19.30
C GLU A 160 1.92 14.04 19.30
N GLY A 161 1.89 15.03 20.20
CA GLY A 161 0.78 15.99 20.34
C GLY A 161 -0.49 15.37 20.93
N VAL A 162 -0.40 14.19 21.53
CA VAL A 162 -1.53 13.40 22.05
C VAL A 162 -1.45 13.33 23.56
N THR A 163 -2.52 13.74 24.25
CA THR A 163 -2.62 13.70 25.72
C THR A 163 -3.05 12.31 26.18
N LEU A 164 -2.32 11.76 27.16
CA LEU A 164 -2.64 10.49 27.81
C LEU A 164 -3.36 10.77 29.14
N ASP A 165 -4.40 10.00 29.44
CA ASP A 165 -5.18 10.16 30.67
C ASP A 165 -4.59 9.31 31.80
N LYS A 166 -4.09 8.12 31.45
CA LYS A 166 -3.49 7.17 32.40
C LYS A 166 -2.46 6.27 31.74
N VAL A 167 -1.53 5.74 32.54
CA VAL A 167 -0.52 4.80 32.04
C VAL A 167 -0.49 3.58 32.95
N GLU A 168 -1.13 2.50 32.48
CA GLU A 168 -1.32 1.27 33.23
C GLU A 168 -0.98 0.06 32.34
N PRO A 169 -0.30 -0.97 32.87
CA PRO A 169 0.01 -2.17 32.10
C PRO A 169 -1.27 -2.89 31.65
N ASN A 170 -1.51 -2.95 30.34
CA ASN A 170 -2.53 -3.83 29.76
C ASN A 170 -2.01 -4.45 28.45
N PRO A 171 -1.34 -5.63 28.54
CA PRO A 171 -0.74 -6.26 27.37
C PRO A 171 -1.76 -6.60 26.26
N GLY A 172 -2.97 -7.04 26.62
CA GLY A 172 -4.01 -7.39 25.66
C GLY A 172 -4.54 -6.18 24.89
N LEU A 173 -4.86 -5.10 25.61
CA LEU A 173 -5.34 -3.86 24.99
C LEU A 173 -4.25 -3.20 24.14
N ARG A 174 -3.01 -3.22 24.62
CA ARG A 174 -1.83 -2.77 23.86
C ARG A 174 -1.69 -3.53 22.54
N PHE A 175 -1.87 -4.85 22.57
CA PHE A 175 -1.80 -5.69 21.38
C PHE A 175 -2.90 -5.32 20.37
N VAL A 176 -4.14 -5.20 20.82
CA VAL A 176 -5.29 -4.81 19.98
C VAL A 176 -5.08 -3.41 19.37
N ALA A 177 -4.65 -2.43 20.18
CA ALA A 177 -4.36 -1.08 19.70
C ALA A 177 -3.27 -1.07 18.62
N LYS A 178 -2.22 -1.90 18.78
CA LYS A 178 -1.15 -2.05 17.79
C LYS A 178 -1.68 -2.66 16.49
N ILE A 179 -2.60 -3.62 16.54
CA ILE A 179 -3.24 -4.18 15.35
C ILE A 179 -3.99 -3.09 14.61
N PHE A 180 -4.87 -2.36 15.28
CA PHE A 180 -5.67 -1.32 14.62
C PHE A 180 -4.81 -0.23 13.95
N LEU A 181 -3.73 0.21 14.60
CA LEU A 181 -2.77 1.15 13.99
C LEU A 181 -2.17 0.64 12.67
N ASN A 182 -1.87 -0.65 12.57
CA ASN A 182 -1.18 -1.21 11.41
C ASN A 182 -2.14 -1.73 10.33
N SER A 183 -3.33 -2.20 10.72
CA SER A 183 -4.27 -2.88 9.83
C SER A 183 -5.04 -1.94 8.93
N LEU A 184 -5.23 -0.67 9.30
CA LEU A 184 -5.99 0.29 8.49
C LEU A 184 -5.42 0.42 7.08
N TRP A 185 -4.11 0.67 6.96
CA TRP A 185 -3.43 0.75 5.66
C TRP A 185 -3.57 -0.52 4.83
N GLY A 186 -3.39 -1.68 5.47
CA GLY A 186 -3.53 -2.98 4.81
C GLY A 186 -4.94 -3.20 4.24
N LYS A 187 -5.97 -2.64 4.87
CA LYS A 187 -7.35 -2.69 4.36
C LYS A 187 -7.56 -1.82 3.11
N PHE A 188 -6.99 -0.62 3.07
CA PHE A 188 -7.04 0.21 1.86
C PHE A 188 -6.29 -0.41 0.67
N CYS A 189 -5.22 -1.17 0.94
CA CYS A 189 -4.46 -1.88 -0.09
C CYS A 189 -4.94 -3.32 -0.32
N GLN A 190 -6.09 -3.73 0.25
CA GLN A 190 -6.58 -5.09 0.12
C GLN A 190 -6.97 -5.35 -1.33
N ARG A 191 -6.45 -6.43 -1.90
CA ARG A 191 -6.85 -6.91 -3.22
C ARG A 191 -8.34 -7.23 -3.24
N ASP A 192 -9.02 -6.73 -4.25
CA ASP A 192 -10.42 -7.00 -4.54
C ASP A 192 -10.62 -8.33 -5.29
N ASP A 193 -9.60 -8.80 -6.04
CA ASP A 193 -9.60 -10.01 -6.88
C ASP A 193 -9.32 -11.34 -6.14
N LEU A 194 -9.61 -11.42 -4.84
CA LEU A 194 -9.35 -12.64 -4.07
C LEU A 194 -10.21 -13.80 -4.57
N THR A 195 -9.64 -15.00 -4.60
CA THR A 195 -10.43 -16.23 -4.79
C THR A 195 -11.34 -16.42 -3.58
N SER A 196 -12.60 -16.78 -3.82
CA SER A 196 -13.54 -17.22 -2.80
C SER A 196 -13.54 -18.75 -2.78
N THR A 197 -13.63 -19.31 -1.57
CA THR A 197 -13.76 -20.74 -1.34
C THR A 197 -15.04 -20.99 -0.57
N GLU A 198 -15.89 -21.87 -1.09
CA GLU A 198 -17.21 -22.20 -0.51
C GLU A 198 -17.35 -23.73 -0.49
N ILE A 199 -17.88 -24.28 0.61
CA ILE A 199 -18.27 -25.69 0.69
C ILE A 199 -19.77 -25.73 0.46
N VAL A 200 -20.20 -26.43 -0.60
CA VAL A 200 -21.62 -26.62 -0.91
C VAL A 200 -22.00 -28.07 -0.65
N SER A 201 -23.14 -28.28 0.00
CA SER A 201 -23.68 -29.59 0.35
C SER A 201 -24.90 -29.98 -0.49
N SER A 202 -25.41 -29.06 -1.31
CA SER A 202 -26.57 -29.27 -2.17
C SER A 202 -26.17 -29.18 -3.64
N TYR A 203 -26.79 -30.02 -4.46
CA TYR A 203 -26.64 -29.95 -5.92
C TYR A 203 -27.13 -28.61 -6.48
N GLU A 204 -28.18 -28.04 -5.88
CA GLU A 204 -28.76 -26.76 -6.30
C GLU A 204 -27.79 -25.59 -6.09
N ASP A 205 -27.16 -25.49 -4.91
CA ASP A 205 -26.15 -24.45 -4.65
C ASP A 205 -24.92 -24.63 -5.54
N TRP A 206 -24.50 -25.88 -5.74
CA TRP A 206 -23.39 -26.21 -6.63
C TRP A 206 -23.68 -25.76 -8.07
N LEU A 207 -24.84 -26.10 -8.60
CA LEU A 207 -25.25 -25.74 -9.96
C LEU A 207 -25.44 -24.23 -10.10
N ALA A 208 -26.02 -23.56 -9.09
CA ALA A 208 -26.21 -22.11 -9.09
C ALA A 208 -24.86 -21.36 -9.22
N ARG A 209 -23.82 -21.82 -8.53
CA ARG A 209 -22.48 -21.19 -8.60
C ARG A 209 -21.77 -21.45 -9.92
N LEU A 210 -21.96 -22.64 -10.49
CA LEU A 210 -21.39 -22.99 -11.80
C LEU A 210 -22.03 -22.23 -12.96
N THR A 211 -23.32 -21.95 -12.84
CA THR A 211 -24.11 -21.29 -13.89
C THR A 211 -24.18 -19.78 -13.72
N ASP A 212 -23.74 -19.22 -12.59
CA ASP A 212 -23.70 -17.77 -12.38
C ASP A 212 -22.73 -17.10 -13.38
N PRO A 213 -23.23 -16.27 -14.31
CA PRO A 213 -22.38 -15.60 -15.29
C PRO A 213 -21.43 -14.59 -14.63
N ASN A 214 -21.72 -14.12 -13.41
CA ASN A 214 -20.85 -13.22 -12.66
C ASN A 214 -19.68 -13.97 -12.00
N LEU A 215 -19.73 -15.30 -11.94
CA LEU A 215 -18.67 -16.11 -11.36
C LEU A 215 -17.79 -16.72 -12.45
N LYS A 216 -16.50 -16.78 -12.14
CA LYS A 216 -15.49 -17.55 -12.85
C LYS A 216 -15.00 -18.62 -11.89
N VAL A 217 -15.60 -19.80 -12.01
CA VAL A 217 -15.18 -20.99 -11.28
C VAL A 217 -13.77 -21.39 -11.73
N LYS A 218 -12.94 -21.75 -10.76
CA LYS A 218 -11.55 -22.16 -10.92
C LYS A 218 -11.35 -23.64 -10.67
N ALA A 219 -11.95 -24.15 -9.60
CA ALA A 219 -11.83 -25.52 -9.17
C ALA A 219 -13.14 -25.99 -8.51
N CYS A 220 -13.42 -27.27 -8.70
CA CYS A 220 -14.50 -28.00 -8.04
C CYS A 220 -13.93 -29.31 -7.56
N GLU A 221 -13.84 -29.51 -6.25
CA GLU A 221 -13.24 -30.71 -5.67
C GLU A 221 -14.22 -31.36 -4.69
N PRO A 222 -14.53 -32.66 -4.81
CA PRO A 222 -15.36 -33.33 -3.83
C PRO A 222 -14.64 -33.41 -2.48
N ILE A 223 -15.34 -33.11 -1.40
CA ILE A 223 -14.89 -33.32 -0.02
C ILE A 223 -15.76 -34.43 0.58
N GLY A 224 -15.18 -35.62 0.69
CA GLY A 224 -15.93 -36.80 1.11
C GLY A 224 -17.02 -37.17 0.12
N SER A 225 -18.14 -37.71 0.62
CA SER A 225 -19.26 -38.17 -0.21
C SER A 225 -20.40 -37.15 -0.38
N GLU A 226 -20.43 -36.10 0.43
CA GLU A 226 -21.60 -35.22 0.55
C GLU A 226 -21.34 -33.75 0.20
N PHE A 227 -20.08 -33.34 0.06
CA PHE A 227 -19.74 -31.93 -0.12
C PHE A 227 -18.89 -31.71 -1.36
N MET A 228 -19.03 -30.51 -1.93
CA MET A 228 -18.17 -30.00 -2.98
C MET A 228 -17.50 -28.72 -2.50
N LEU A 229 -16.17 -28.66 -2.61
CA LEU A 229 -15.39 -27.45 -2.50
C LEU A 229 -15.44 -26.72 -3.84
N LEU A 230 -15.88 -25.47 -3.81
CA LEU A 230 -15.90 -24.58 -4.95
C LEU A 230 -14.91 -23.45 -4.73
N GLU A 231 -14.00 -23.28 -5.69
CA GLU A 231 -13.17 -22.08 -5.78
C GLU A 231 -13.62 -21.22 -6.96
N TYR A 232 -13.90 -19.95 -6.72
CA TYR A 232 -14.36 -19.04 -7.76
C TYR A 232 -13.88 -17.60 -7.56
N ARG A 233 -14.03 -16.79 -8.61
CA ARG A 233 -13.82 -15.34 -8.59
C ARG A 233 -15.00 -14.62 -9.21
N HIS A 234 -15.30 -13.41 -8.75
CA HIS A 234 -16.22 -12.54 -9.47
C HIS A 234 -15.54 -12.04 -10.75
N ARG A 235 -16.29 -12.02 -11.85
CA ARG A 235 -15.81 -11.53 -13.16
C ARG A 235 -15.71 -10.01 -13.21
N TYR A 236 -16.58 -9.32 -12.47
CA TYR A 236 -16.68 -7.87 -12.46
C TYR A 236 -16.21 -7.29 -11.12
N PHE A 237 -15.56 -6.13 -11.19
CA PHE A 237 -15.07 -5.39 -10.03
C PHE A 237 -16.22 -5.00 -9.07
N ASN A 238 -15.93 -4.91 -7.77
CA ASN A 238 -16.84 -4.46 -6.70
C ASN A 238 -18.14 -5.26 -6.47
N GLN A 239 -18.28 -6.47 -7.00
CA GLN A 239 -19.48 -7.30 -6.77
C GLN A 239 -19.44 -8.17 -5.51
N ARG A 240 -18.40 -8.07 -4.67
CA ARG A 240 -18.41 -8.73 -3.37
C ARG A 240 -19.31 -7.93 -2.42
N PRO A 241 -20.45 -8.47 -1.96
CA PRO A 241 -21.17 -7.85 -0.86
C PRO A 241 -20.24 -7.84 0.36
N PHE A 242 -20.14 -6.70 1.04
CA PHE A 242 -19.57 -6.65 2.39
C PHE A 242 -20.45 -7.55 3.26
N ARG A 243 -20.00 -8.79 3.49
CA ARG A 243 -20.62 -9.65 4.49
C ARG A 243 -20.31 -9.02 5.84
N TYR A 244 -21.25 -8.24 6.37
CA TYR A 244 -21.28 -7.92 7.78
C TYR A 244 -21.46 -9.24 8.53
N SER A 245 -20.50 -9.58 9.37
CA SER A 245 -20.75 -10.53 10.45
C SER A 245 -21.68 -9.80 11.42
N ASN A 246 -22.96 -10.15 11.41
CA ASN A 246 -23.84 -9.84 12.55
C ASN A 246 -23.42 -10.69 13.74
#